data_AF-A0A177Q072-F1
#
_entry.id   AF-A0A177Q072-F1
#
_cell.length_a   1.000
_cell.length_b   1.000
_cell.length_c   1.000
_cell.angle_alpha   90.00
_cell.angle_beta   90.00
_cell.angle_gamma   90.00
#
_symmetry.space_group_name_H-M   'P 1'
#
loop_
_entity.id
_entity.type
_entity.pdbx_description
1 polymer ?
#
loop_
_entity_poly.entity_id
_entity_poly.type
_entity_poly.pdbx_seq_one_letter_code
_entity_poly.pdbx_strand_id
1 'polypeptide(L)'
;MRDAEYCFWHSPAHKEEAAEARRLGGQRRRRERVVNAVYELEGMTNVGSVQRLIEIAVQDTLGLENSVARNRVLGTLAQAALRVFEATEFESRLTALESVHERRGKGKR
;
A
#
# COMPACT_ATOMS: atom_id res chain seq x y z
N MET A 1 -4.20 -17.31 -31.13
CA MET A 1 -5.09 -18.08 -30.22
C MET A 1 -6.43 -18.46 -30.88
N ARG A 2 -6.62 -18.28 -32.19
CA ARG A 2 -7.88 -18.61 -32.88
C ARG A 2 -7.83 -19.87 -33.76
N ASP A 3 -6.65 -20.49 -33.89
CA ASP A 3 -6.42 -21.64 -34.78
C ASP A 3 -5.97 -22.93 -34.04
N ALA A 4 -6.17 -23.00 -32.72
CA ALA A 4 -5.86 -24.19 -31.92
C ALA A 4 -7.16 -24.89 -31.52
N GLU A 5 -7.17 -26.23 -31.62
CA GLU A 5 -8.34 -27.07 -31.30
C GLU A 5 -8.82 -26.90 -29.85
N TYR A 6 -7.89 -26.55 -28.94
CA TYR A 6 -8.18 -26.26 -27.54
C TYR A 6 -7.54 -24.93 -27.15
N CYS A 7 -8.22 -24.15 -26.29
CA CYS A 7 -7.60 -22.98 -25.68
C CYS A 7 -6.52 -23.42 -24.68
N PHE A 8 -5.57 -22.54 -24.37
CA PHE A 8 -4.42 -22.82 -23.49
C PHE A 8 -4.80 -23.53 -22.17
N TRP A 9 -5.94 -23.16 -21.58
CA TRP A 9 -6.42 -23.75 -20.32
C TRP A 9 -7.00 -25.17 -20.43
N HIS A 10 -7.37 -25.59 -21.64
CA HIS A 10 -8.01 -26.88 -21.91
C HIS A 10 -7.18 -27.78 -22.82
N SER A 11 -6.03 -27.33 -23.32
CA SER A 11 -5.14 -28.16 -24.14
C SER A 11 -4.45 -29.24 -23.28
N PRO A 12 -4.59 -30.53 -23.63
CA PRO A 12 -3.86 -31.61 -22.95
C PRO A 12 -2.34 -31.43 -23.03
N ALA A 13 -1.84 -30.89 -24.16
CA ALA A 13 -0.42 -30.66 -24.39
C ALA A 13 0.17 -29.58 -23.45
N HIS A 14 -0.65 -28.64 -22.97
CA HIS A 14 -0.23 -27.56 -22.06
C HIS A 14 -0.71 -27.78 -20.62
N LYS A 15 -1.12 -29.00 -20.26
CA LYS A 15 -1.70 -29.31 -18.95
C LYS A 15 -0.74 -28.98 -17.79
N GLU A 16 0.54 -29.27 -17.96
CA GLU A 16 1.57 -29.01 -16.95
C GLU A 16 1.87 -27.51 -16.81
N GLU A 17 2.03 -26.80 -17.92
CA GLU A 17 2.23 -25.34 -17.95
C GLU A 17 1.04 -24.60 -17.33
N ALA A 18 -0.19 -25.01 -17.65
CA ALA A 18 -1.40 -24.44 -17.07
C ALA A 18 -1.52 -24.75 -15.55
N ALA A 19 -1.06 -25.92 -15.10
CA ALA A 19 -1.02 -26.27 -13.68
C ALA A 19 0.00 -25.43 -12.91
N GLU A 20 1.19 -25.24 -13.50
CA GLU A 20 2.24 -24.41 -12.91
C GLU A 20 1.85 -22.93 -12.85
N ALA A 21 1.25 -22.39 -13.92
CA ALA A 21 0.71 -21.03 -13.92
C ALA A 21 -0.37 -20.82 -12.84
N ARG A 22 -1.25 -21.82 -12.62
CA ARG A 22 -2.24 -21.80 -11.52
C ARG A 22 -1.58 -21.85 -10.14
N ARG A 23 -0.55 -22.67 -9.98
CA ARG A 23 0.23 -22.80 -8.73
C ARG A 23 0.89 -21.46 -8.38
N LEU A 24 1.57 -20.83 -9.34
CA LEU A 24 2.19 -19.51 -9.19
C LEU A 24 1.16 -18.43 -8.89
N GLY A 25 0.04 -18.40 -9.62
CA GLY A 25 -1.07 -17.48 -9.35
C GLY A 25 -1.69 -17.67 -7.97
N GLY A 26 -1.79 -18.92 -7.49
CA GLY A 26 -2.24 -19.25 -6.13
C GLY A 26 -1.29 -18.76 -5.05
N GLN A 27 0.02 -18.97 -5.24
CA GLN A 27 1.05 -18.47 -4.33
C GLN A 27 1.05 -16.94 -4.27
N ARG A 28 0.91 -16.27 -5.42
CA ARG A 28 0.79 -14.81 -5.49
C ARG A 28 -0.42 -14.29 -4.73
N ARG A 29 -1.63 -14.84 -4.97
CA ARG A 29 -2.84 -14.43 -4.24
C ARG A 29 -2.76 -14.69 -2.74
N ARG A 30 -2.12 -15.80 -2.33
CA ARG A 30 -1.89 -16.10 -0.92
C ARG A 30 -0.95 -15.08 -0.29
N ARG A 31 0.15 -14.75 -0.98
CA ARG A 31 1.09 -13.71 -0.54
C ARG A 31 0.42 -12.35 -0.45
N GLU A 32 -0.33 -11.95 -1.47
CA GLU A 32 -1.08 -10.68 -1.46
C GLU A 32 -2.07 -10.60 -0.30
N ARG A 33 -2.84 -11.66 -0.01
CA ARG A 33 -3.71 -11.71 1.18
C ARG A 33 -2.94 -11.61 2.49
N VAL A 34 -1.81 -12.31 2.61
CA VAL A 34 -0.99 -12.26 3.82
C VAL A 34 -0.39 -10.88 4.00
N VAL A 35 0.13 -10.24 2.94
CA VAL A 35 0.64 -8.87 2.99
C VAL A 35 -0.49 -7.90 3.35
N ASN A 36 -1.67 -8.02 2.73
CA ASN A 36 -2.81 -7.16 3.06
C ASN A 36 -3.28 -7.34 4.51
N ALA A 37 -3.25 -8.57 5.03
CA ALA A 37 -3.63 -8.87 6.41
C ALA A 37 -2.58 -8.41 7.44
N VAL A 38 -1.29 -8.58 7.14
CA VAL A 38 -0.18 -8.21 8.05
C VAL A 38 0.02 -6.69 8.09
N TYR A 39 -0.13 -6.01 6.96
CA TYR A 39 0.11 -4.58 6.83
C TYR A 39 -1.17 -3.74 6.79
N GLU A 40 -2.35 -4.35 7.03
CA GLU A 40 -3.68 -3.68 6.98
C GLU A 40 -3.87 -2.83 5.70
N LEU A 41 -3.37 -3.29 4.55
CA LEU A 41 -3.37 -2.51 3.30
C LEU A 41 -4.76 -2.40 2.64
N GLU A 42 -5.74 -3.16 3.12
CA GLU A 42 -7.17 -2.93 2.84
C GLU A 42 -7.64 -1.66 3.57
N GLY A 43 -7.06 -0.51 3.23
CA GLY A 43 -7.46 0.73 3.89
C GLY A 43 -6.37 1.77 4.05
N MET A 44 -5.56 2.03 3.01
CA MET A 44 -4.83 3.32 2.90
C MET A 44 -5.79 4.50 2.72
N THR A 45 -6.88 4.53 3.48
CA THR A 45 -8.01 5.46 3.42
C THR A 45 -7.84 6.61 4.39
N ASN A 46 -6.84 6.58 5.27
CA ASN A 46 -6.52 7.69 6.18
C ASN A 46 -5.01 7.84 6.39
N VAL A 47 -4.59 9.02 6.84
CA VAL A 47 -3.17 9.36 7.00
C VAL A 47 -2.44 8.43 7.98
N GLY A 48 -3.12 7.97 9.04
CA GLY A 48 -2.55 7.06 10.03
C GLY A 48 -2.18 5.67 9.47
N SER A 49 -2.99 5.14 8.56
CA SER A 49 -2.68 3.87 7.88
C SER A 49 -1.43 3.95 7.01
N VAL A 50 -1.22 5.09 6.33
CA VAL A 50 -0.01 5.36 5.53
C VAL A 50 1.21 5.52 6.44
N GLN A 51 1.05 6.20 7.58
CA GLN A 51 2.12 6.32 8.57
C GLN A 51 2.59 4.96 9.07
N ARG A 52 1.65 4.09 9.46
CA ARG A 52 1.95 2.73 9.92
C ARG A 52 2.70 1.92 8.86
N LEU A 53 2.29 2.02 7.60
CA LEU A 53 2.99 1.34 6.51
C LEU A 53 4.44 1.82 6.38
N ILE A 54 4.68 3.13 6.46
CA ILE A 54 6.03 3.70 6.41
C ILE A 54 6.86 3.22 7.61
N GLU A 55 6.28 3.18 8.81
CA GLU A 55 6.96 2.67 10.01
C GLU A 55 7.41 1.22 9.83
N ILE A 56 6.53 0.33 9.34
CA ILE A 56 6.91 -1.07 9.11
C ILE A 56 7.98 -1.15 8.01
N ALA A 57 7.84 -0.41 6.91
CA ALA A 57 8.84 -0.39 5.84
C ALA A 57 10.21 0.09 6.31
N VAL A 58 10.26 1.05 7.24
CA VAL A 58 11.51 1.50 7.88
C VAL A 58 12.11 0.38 8.73
N GLN A 59 11.31 -0.30 9.56
CA GLN A 59 11.78 -1.42 10.39
C GLN A 59 12.34 -2.56 9.51
N ASP A 60 11.61 -2.96 8.48
CA ASP A 60 12.02 -4.01 7.54
C ASP A 60 13.32 -3.62 6.83
N THR A 61 13.45 -2.36 6.42
CA THR A 61 14.66 -1.85 5.73
C THR A 61 15.86 -1.79 6.68
N LEU A 62 15.66 -1.42 7.94
CA LEU A 62 16.72 -1.40 8.96
C LEU A 62 17.22 -2.80 9.31
N GLY A 63 16.37 -3.82 9.15
CA GLY A 63 16.75 -5.24 9.30
C GLY A 63 17.67 -5.76 8.18
N LEU A 64 17.83 -5.03 7.08
CA LEU A 64 18.71 -5.42 5.97
C LEU A 64 20.19 -5.05 6.25
N GLU A 65 21.09 -5.82 5.63
CA GLU A 65 22.52 -5.52 5.64
C GLU A 65 22.82 -4.11 5.15
N ASN A 66 23.83 -3.50 5.77
CA ASN A 66 24.19 -2.12 5.47
C ASN A 66 24.71 -1.99 4.04
N SER A 67 24.08 -1.12 3.27
CA SER A 67 24.44 -0.85 1.88
C SER A 67 23.97 0.55 1.46
N VAL A 68 24.55 1.06 0.38
CA VAL A 68 24.10 2.31 -0.24
C VAL A 68 22.64 2.22 -0.68
N ALA A 69 22.20 1.05 -1.16
CA ALA A 69 20.81 0.81 -1.55
C ALA A 69 19.87 0.97 -0.36
N ARG A 70 20.21 0.37 0.79
CA ARG A 70 19.44 0.52 2.04
C ARG A 70 19.31 1.98 2.44
N ASN A 71 20.43 2.72 2.45
CA ASN A 71 20.42 4.13 2.84
C ASN A 71 19.57 4.99 1.90
N ARG A 72 19.56 4.69 0.60
CA ARG A 72 18.68 5.37 -0.37
C ARG A 72 17.20 5.11 -0.08
N VAL A 73 16.84 3.85 0.18
CA VAL A 73 15.45 3.48 0.53
C VAL A 73 15.02 4.20 1.81
N LEU A 74 15.85 4.21 2.85
CA LEU A 74 15.56 4.96 4.08
C LEU A 74 15.37 6.46 3.81
N GLY A 75 16.18 7.05 2.94
CA GLY A 75 16.01 8.46 2.53
C GLY A 75 14.67 8.71 1.82
N THR A 76 14.25 7.81 0.93
CA THR A 76 12.95 7.89 0.27
C THR A 76 11.78 7.72 1.26
N LEU A 77 11.89 6.79 2.21
CA LEU A 77 10.89 6.59 3.26
C LEU A 77 10.77 7.81 4.18
N ALA A 78 11.90 8.44 4.52
CA ALA A 78 11.91 9.68 5.30
C ALA A 78 11.20 10.83 4.58
N GLN A 79 11.42 10.97 3.26
CA GLN A 79 10.71 11.97 2.45
C GLN A 79 9.20 11.69 2.39
N ALA A 80 8.80 10.42 2.29
CA ALA A 80 7.38 10.05 2.35
C ALA A 80 6.77 10.39 3.72
N ALA A 81 7.49 10.12 4.82
CA ALA A 81 7.04 10.45 6.17
C ALA A 81 6.83 11.96 6.37
N LEU A 82 7.71 12.80 5.84
CA LEU A 82 7.54 14.27 5.91
C LEU A 82 6.23 14.72 5.28
N ARG A 83 5.85 14.16 4.12
CA ARG A 83 4.58 14.50 3.45
C ARG A 83 3.37 14.07 4.26
N VAL A 84 3.44 12.93 4.95
CA VAL A 84 2.39 12.47 5.87
C VAL A 84 2.23 13.47 7.02
N PHE A 85 3.33 13.93 7.62
CA PHE A 85 3.27 14.94 8.68
C PHE A 85 2.68 16.26 8.19
N GLU A 86 3.12 16.75 7.03
CA GLU A 86 2.54 17.96 6.42
C GLU A 86 1.02 17.83 6.23
N ALA A 87 0.55 16.69 5.72
CA ALA A 87 -0.88 16.42 5.56
C ALA A 87 -1.63 16.46 6.90
N THR A 88 -1.09 15.82 7.96
CA THR A 88 -1.71 15.87 9.29
C THR A 88 -1.75 17.28 9.89
N GLU A 89 -0.73 18.10 9.66
CA GLU A 89 -0.70 19.49 10.12
C GLU A 89 -1.78 20.31 9.39
N PHE A 90 -1.90 20.13 8.07
CA PHE A 90 -2.92 20.82 7.28
C PHE A 90 -4.33 20.43 7.72
N GLU A 91 -4.62 19.14 7.92
CA GLU A 91 -5.90 18.67 8.45
C GLU A 91 -6.23 19.30 9.82
N SER A 92 -5.24 19.37 10.72
CA SER A 92 -5.39 19.98 12.04
C SER A 92 -5.71 21.48 11.95
N ARG A 93 -5.02 22.19 11.05
CA ARG A 93 -5.22 23.62 10.83
C ARG A 93 -6.56 23.92 10.16
N LEU A 94 -6.99 23.11 9.20
CA LEU A 94 -8.31 23.21 8.56
C LEU A 94 -9.42 23.01 9.59
N THR A 95 -9.34 21.95 10.39
CA THR A 95 -10.32 21.68 11.46
C THR A 95 -10.43 22.86 12.43
N ALA A 96 -9.29 23.45 12.82
CA ALA A 96 -9.29 24.62 13.69
C ALA A 96 -10.01 25.82 13.05
N LEU A 97 -9.75 26.10 11.77
CA LEU A 97 -10.39 27.19 11.01
C LEU A 97 -11.90 26.97 10.81
N GLU A 98 -12.30 25.75 10.45
CA GLU A 98 -13.69 25.36 10.27
C GLU A 98 -14.48 25.56 11.57
N SER A 99 -13.90 25.17 12.72
CA SER A 99 -14.51 25.40 14.04
C SER A 99 -14.75 26.88 14.37
N VAL A 100 -13.87 27.78 13.90
CA VAL A 100 -14.03 29.23 14.09
C VAL A 100 -15.13 29.75 13.18
N HIS A 101 -15.17 29.28 11.94
CA HIS A 101 -16.20 29.67 10.97
C HIS A 101 -17.60 29.26 11.43
N GLU A 102 -17.77 28.02 11.90
CA GLU A 102 -19.04 27.54 12.44
C GLU A 102 -19.53 28.38 13.63
N ARG A 103 -18.63 28.71 14.57
CA ARG A 103 -18.97 29.58 15.72
C ARG A 103 -19.42 30.97 15.27
N ARG A 104 -18.74 31.54 14.27
CA ARG A 104 -19.10 32.86 13.72
C ARG A 104 -20.42 32.84 12.94
N GLY A 105 -20.72 31.73 12.27
CA GLY A 105 -22.02 31.51 11.60
C GLY A 105 -23.19 31.36 12.58
N LYS A 106 -22.97 30.71 13.72
CA LYS A 106 -23.97 30.59 14.79
C LYS A 106 -24.24 31.89 15.54
N GLY A 107 -23.24 32.76 15.72
CA GLY A 107 -23.40 34.07 16.38
C GLY A 107 -24.04 35.17 15.53
N LYS A 108 -24.42 34.87 14.28
CA LYS A 108 -25.04 35.79 13.34
C LYS A 108 -26.53 35.49 13.08
N ARG A 109 -27.09 34.52 13.82
CA ARG A 109 -28.51 34.16 13.82
C ARG A 109 -29.18 34.62 15.10
#